data_AF-A0AAV9T2E1-F1
#
_entry.id   AF-A0AAV9T2E1-F1
#
_cell.length_a   1.000
_cell.length_b   1.000
_cell.length_c   1.000
_cell.angle_alpha   90.00
_cell.angle_beta   90.00
_cell.angle_gamma   90.00
#
_symmetry.space_group_name_H-M   'P 1'
#
loop_
_entity.id
_entity.type
_entity.pdbx_description
1 polymer ?
#
loop_
_entity_poly.entity_id
_entity_poly.type
_entity_poly.pdbx_seq_one_letter_code
_entity_poly.pdbx_strand_id
1 'polypeptide(L)'
;MIIEADNRPLGSIGAPKESLLGRAVASANALKLYQAKADLSEAEAGSDTECQLRVRIWWSLVLLDRWNAVGAAVPSLIRDESVIVSPSLKVVVGEVQYLLIRASKFLSRASVMITNFQEPLNSTFADRMIGSFMDAWIEDFREDLPAHIEAGSYPVVHLVYWHCRLLAYLLNPSAQSTDALWPSQELVNLLVSHSQLITPMHHHFTVLAILTLVELTKVDKTKEDATRLLGEFSDSSLPASVFDGLVRDKIADHLRPPTSATAALASSAMEVAASQGLQHLADLATLSSAAVGKQDDAPAYRTALNYQDMGFDPRPLLLVGYLNVQEQEQQQQQPQPQPQPQLQLQLQNVQPYMAPEAELQQQQQQQESRQLEQRILALQHYKELPMSSANRMDSNGSMYYWSY
;
A
#
# COMPACT_ATOMS: atom_id res chain seq x y z
N MET A 1 9.49 11.62 1.85
CA MET A 1 10.69 11.17 1.10
C MET A 1 10.82 11.73 -0.33
N ILE A 2 10.04 11.33 -1.34
CA ILE A 2 10.00 12.07 -2.64
C ILE A 2 9.22 13.39 -2.49
N ILE A 3 8.31 13.40 -1.51
CA ILE A 3 7.41 14.53 -1.25
C ILE A 3 8.14 15.77 -0.70
N GLU A 4 9.25 15.58 0.00
CA GLU A 4 10.01 16.65 0.67
C GLU A 4 11.37 16.94 -0.01
N ALA A 5 11.82 16.09 -0.93
CA ALA A 5 13.11 16.24 -1.59
C ALA A 5 13.14 17.38 -2.65
N ASP A 6 12.00 18.03 -2.88
CA ASP A 6 11.86 19.09 -3.86
C ASP A 6 11.39 20.40 -3.21
N ASN A 7 12.36 21.23 -2.78
CA ASN A 7 12.14 22.60 -2.33
C ASN A 7 12.08 23.60 -3.50
N ARG A 8 11.81 23.16 -4.74
CA ARG A 8 11.76 24.09 -5.88
C ARG A 8 10.56 25.05 -5.71
N PRO A 9 10.74 26.35 -5.98
CA PRO A 9 9.66 27.33 -5.91
C PRO A 9 8.49 26.95 -6.83
N LEU A 10 7.27 27.28 -6.41
CA LEU A 10 6.06 27.21 -7.24
C LEU A 10 6.35 27.83 -8.63
N GLY A 11 6.26 27.03 -9.70
CA GLY A 11 6.51 27.46 -11.08
C GLY A 11 7.83 27.00 -11.71
N SER A 12 8.69 26.27 -11.00
CA SER A 12 9.90 25.67 -11.57
C SER A 12 9.57 24.51 -12.52
N ILE A 13 9.93 24.65 -13.81
CA ILE A 13 9.82 23.58 -14.82
C ILE A 13 10.93 22.55 -14.58
N GLY A 14 10.60 21.46 -13.89
CA GLY A 14 11.45 20.29 -13.72
C GLY A 14 10.70 19.02 -14.05
N ALA A 15 11.40 17.88 -14.11
CA ALA A 15 10.74 16.57 -14.26
C ALA A 15 9.66 16.38 -13.17
N PRO A 16 8.51 15.76 -13.50
CA PRO A 16 7.43 15.49 -12.55
C PRO A 16 7.97 14.81 -11.29
N LYS A 17 7.50 15.24 -10.13
CA LYS A 17 7.97 14.80 -8.81
C LYS A 17 7.84 13.28 -8.64
N GLU A 18 6.76 12.74 -9.20
CA GLU A 18 6.39 11.33 -9.26
C GLU A 18 7.41 10.51 -10.07
N SER A 19 8.12 11.14 -11.01
CA SER A 19 9.13 10.48 -11.87
C SER A 19 10.53 10.40 -11.24
N LEU A 20 10.80 11.12 -10.15
CA LEU A 20 12.14 11.24 -9.57
C LEU A 20 12.70 9.89 -9.10
N LEU A 21 11.87 9.09 -8.41
CA LEU A 21 12.27 7.78 -7.94
C LEU A 21 12.58 6.83 -9.11
N GLY A 22 11.70 6.80 -10.12
CA GLY A 22 11.91 5.98 -11.33
C GLY A 22 13.23 6.30 -12.03
N ARG A 23 13.56 7.59 -12.16
CA ARG A 23 14.85 8.03 -12.73
C ARG A 23 16.04 7.67 -11.86
N ALA A 24 15.92 7.80 -10.54
CA ALA A 24 16.98 7.43 -9.60
C ALA A 24 17.26 5.92 -9.65
N VAL A 25 16.20 5.10 -9.67
CA VAL A 25 16.30 3.63 -9.83
C VAL A 25 16.91 3.27 -11.18
N ALA A 26 16.50 3.90 -12.28
CA ALA A 26 17.08 3.65 -13.61
C ALA A 26 18.58 3.99 -13.63
N SER A 27 18.98 5.11 -13.03
CA SER A 27 20.38 5.54 -12.94
C SER A 27 21.21 4.57 -12.09
N ALA A 28 20.68 4.13 -10.95
CA ALA A 28 21.33 3.15 -10.09
C ALA A 28 21.54 1.80 -10.79
N ASN A 29 20.57 1.37 -11.61
CA ASN A 29 20.70 0.17 -12.44
C ASN A 29 21.78 0.34 -13.53
N ALA A 30 21.82 1.49 -14.21
CA ALA A 30 22.85 1.79 -15.21
C ALA A 30 24.27 1.77 -14.60
N LEU A 31 24.40 2.24 -13.36
CA LEU A 31 25.65 2.20 -12.58
C LEU A 31 25.92 0.85 -11.91
N LYS A 32 25.01 -0.13 -12.07
CA LYS A 32 25.07 -1.47 -11.46
C LYS A 32 25.26 -1.44 -9.95
N LEU A 33 24.64 -0.48 -9.26
CA LEU A 33 24.79 -0.33 -7.81
C LEU A 33 24.33 -1.56 -7.03
N TYR A 34 23.37 -2.32 -7.58
CA TYR A 34 22.91 -3.60 -7.03
C TYR A 34 24.00 -4.69 -6.94
N GLN A 35 25.10 -4.54 -7.68
CA GLN A 35 26.25 -5.46 -7.62
C GLN A 35 27.27 -5.06 -6.56
N ALA A 36 27.15 -3.86 -5.96
CA ALA A 36 28.06 -3.41 -4.92
C ALA A 36 27.90 -4.30 -3.69
N LYS A 37 29.04 -4.76 -3.14
CA LYS A 37 29.06 -5.66 -1.99
C LYS A 37 29.66 -4.95 -0.79
N ALA A 38 29.13 -5.25 0.38
CA ALA A 38 29.76 -4.90 1.64
C ALA A 38 31.00 -5.79 1.83
N ASP A 39 32.17 -5.29 1.48
CA ASP A 39 33.45 -5.94 1.79
C ASP A 39 33.89 -5.56 3.21
N LEU A 40 34.10 -6.57 4.05
CA LEU A 40 34.52 -6.39 5.44
C LEU A 40 35.96 -5.85 5.54
N SER A 41 36.81 -6.14 4.55
CA SER A 41 38.20 -5.67 4.53
C SER A 41 38.33 -4.17 4.27
N GLU A 42 37.41 -3.60 3.48
CA GLU A 42 37.33 -2.16 3.23
C GLU A 42 36.58 -1.40 4.33
N ALA A 43 35.78 -2.08 5.14
CA ALA A 43 35.06 -1.47 6.26
C ALA A 43 36.00 -0.99 7.38
N GLU A 44 37.16 -1.64 7.53
CA GLU A 44 38.21 -1.25 8.49
C GLU A 44 39.13 -0.14 7.95
N ALA A 45 39.12 0.12 6.64
CA ALA A 45 40.03 1.07 5.98
C ALA A 45 39.56 2.55 6.07
N GLY A 46 38.39 2.82 6.64
CA GLY A 46 37.81 4.17 6.78
C GLY A 46 36.33 4.22 6.36
N SER A 47 35.63 5.29 6.75
CA SER A 47 34.16 5.40 6.67
C SER A 47 33.58 5.76 5.29
N ASP A 48 34.41 5.95 4.26
CA ASP A 48 33.98 6.63 3.03
C ASP A 48 34.64 6.11 1.74
N THR A 49 34.76 4.79 1.58
CA THR A 49 35.15 4.22 0.28
C THR A 49 34.01 4.39 -0.73
N GLU A 50 34.35 4.53 -2.02
CA GLU A 50 33.36 4.59 -3.09
C GLU A 50 32.43 3.36 -3.08
N CYS A 51 32.97 2.19 -2.72
CA CYS A 51 32.21 0.94 -2.58
C CYS A 51 31.13 1.07 -1.49
N GLN A 52 31.50 1.55 -0.30
CA GLN A 52 30.55 1.77 0.80
C GLN A 52 29.46 2.78 0.41
N LEU A 53 29.83 3.86 -0.29
CA LEU A 53 28.87 4.85 -0.78
C LEU A 53 27.87 4.23 -1.76
N ARG A 54 28.34 3.43 -2.73
CA ARG A 54 27.47 2.71 -3.68
C ARG A 54 26.50 1.78 -2.98
N VAL A 55 26.96 1.05 -1.96
CA VAL A 55 26.10 0.18 -1.12
C VAL A 55 25.05 1.02 -0.40
N ARG A 56 25.43 2.11 0.27
CA ARG A 56 24.49 3.00 1.00
C ARG A 56 23.44 3.60 0.06
N ILE A 57 23.85 4.06 -1.13
CA ILE A 57 22.93 4.62 -2.14
C ILE A 57 21.94 3.54 -2.60
N TRP A 58 22.42 2.35 -2.94
CA TRP A 58 21.54 1.25 -3.38
C TRP A 58 20.48 0.92 -2.33
N TRP A 59 20.88 0.72 -1.08
CA TRP A 59 19.94 0.34 -0.03
C TRP A 59 19.02 1.49 0.41
N SER A 60 19.47 2.75 0.29
CA SER A 60 18.58 3.90 0.47
C SER A 60 17.49 3.94 -0.61
N LEU A 61 17.83 3.63 -1.86
CA LEU A 61 16.86 3.53 -2.95
C LEU A 61 15.90 2.36 -2.78
N VAL A 62 16.38 1.21 -2.29
CA VAL A 62 15.51 0.07 -1.93
C VAL A 62 14.49 0.50 -0.88
N LEU A 63 14.91 1.15 0.20
CA LEU A 63 13.98 1.66 1.22
C LEU A 63 12.98 2.64 0.61
N LEU A 64 13.46 3.66 -0.08
CA LEU A 64 12.61 4.65 -0.76
C LEU A 64 11.54 4.00 -1.64
N ASP A 65 11.92 3.02 -2.45
CA ASP A 65 11.04 2.32 -3.36
C ASP A 65 9.99 1.49 -2.63
N ARG A 66 10.38 0.71 -1.61
CA ARG A 66 9.43 -0.12 -0.86
C ARG A 66 8.41 0.69 -0.07
N TRP A 67 8.84 1.80 0.52
CA TRP A 67 7.94 2.70 1.22
C TRP A 67 7.01 3.44 0.26
N ASN A 68 7.52 3.91 -0.88
CA ASN A 68 6.68 4.50 -1.92
C ASN A 68 5.64 3.50 -2.44
N ALA A 69 6.03 2.26 -2.71
CA ALA A 69 5.15 1.22 -3.24
C ALA A 69 3.93 0.98 -2.33
N VAL A 70 4.13 0.85 -1.01
CA VAL A 70 3.00 0.67 -0.07
C VAL A 70 2.19 1.95 0.12
N GLY A 71 2.83 3.12 0.18
CA GLY A 71 2.15 4.38 0.48
C GLY A 71 1.32 4.93 -0.68
N ALA A 72 1.80 4.71 -1.90
CA ALA A 72 1.14 5.16 -3.13
C ALA A 72 0.37 4.03 -3.85
N ALA A 73 0.33 2.82 -3.27
CA ALA A 73 -0.31 1.64 -3.87
C ALA A 73 0.18 1.31 -5.29
N VAL A 74 1.49 1.48 -5.53
CA VAL A 74 2.11 1.20 -6.82
C VAL A 74 3.04 -0.01 -6.71
N PRO A 75 3.28 -0.76 -7.81
CA PRO A 75 4.28 -1.80 -7.80
C PRO A 75 5.66 -1.24 -7.50
N SER A 76 6.43 -1.98 -6.71
CA SER A 76 7.84 -1.69 -6.47
C SER A 76 8.65 -1.68 -7.77
N LEU A 77 9.52 -0.69 -7.95
CA LEU A 77 10.34 -0.54 -9.15
C LEU A 77 11.58 -1.43 -9.11
N ILE A 78 12.17 -1.63 -7.93
CA ILE A 78 13.34 -2.49 -7.75
C ILE A 78 12.87 -3.94 -7.61
N ARG A 79 13.50 -4.86 -8.33
CA ARG A 79 13.13 -6.28 -8.29
C ARG A 79 13.65 -6.97 -7.03
N ASP A 80 12.85 -7.87 -6.44
CA ASP A 80 13.22 -8.60 -5.22
C ASP A 80 14.51 -9.43 -5.39
N GLU A 81 14.78 -9.96 -6.59
CA GLU A 81 15.99 -10.76 -6.85
C GLU A 81 17.29 -9.94 -6.70
N SER A 82 17.21 -8.61 -6.78
CA SER A 82 18.34 -7.70 -6.62
C SER A 82 18.54 -7.24 -5.16
N VAL A 83 17.71 -7.71 -4.23
CA VAL A 83 17.65 -7.23 -2.84
C VAL A 83 17.98 -8.38 -1.88
N ILE A 84 19.23 -8.82 -1.90
CA ILE A 84 19.73 -9.88 -1.02
C ILE A 84 20.42 -9.24 0.18
N VAL A 85 19.75 -9.26 1.34
CA VAL A 85 20.28 -8.71 2.60
C VAL A 85 21.30 -9.69 3.19
N SER A 86 22.58 -9.30 3.26
CA SER A 86 23.64 -10.08 3.90
C SER A 86 23.99 -9.52 5.29
N PRO A 87 24.52 -10.32 6.23
CA PRO A 87 24.93 -9.82 7.56
C PRO A 87 26.00 -8.73 7.50
N SER A 88 26.95 -8.82 6.55
CA SER A 88 28.03 -7.84 6.36
C SER A 88 27.52 -6.43 6.05
N LEU A 89 26.29 -6.31 5.55
CA LEU A 89 25.68 -5.02 5.26
C LEU A 89 25.60 -4.13 6.50
N LYS A 90 25.35 -4.70 7.68
CA LYS A 90 25.24 -3.98 8.96
C LYS A 90 26.44 -3.08 9.22
N VAL A 91 27.64 -3.53 8.86
CA VAL A 91 28.89 -2.80 9.06
C VAL A 91 28.95 -1.52 8.20
N VAL A 92 28.36 -1.56 7.00
CA VAL A 92 28.44 -0.44 6.03
C VAL A 92 27.34 0.59 6.25
N VAL A 93 26.11 0.14 6.52
CA VAL A 93 24.93 1.03 6.63
C VAL A 93 24.61 1.43 8.07
N GLY A 94 25.16 0.73 9.06
CA GLY A 94 24.82 0.90 10.47
C GLY A 94 23.67 0.00 10.91
N GLU A 95 23.53 -0.18 12.22
CA GLU A 95 22.56 -1.11 12.81
C GLU A 95 21.11 -0.70 12.54
N VAL A 96 20.76 0.57 12.77
CA VAL A 96 19.39 1.05 12.58
C VAL A 96 18.96 0.86 11.13
N GLN A 97 19.75 1.33 10.18
CA GLN A 97 19.48 1.20 8.74
C GLN A 97 19.38 -0.27 8.32
N TYR A 98 20.24 -1.14 8.86
CA TYR A 98 20.17 -2.57 8.61
C TYR A 98 18.84 -3.18 9.07
N LEU A 99 18.33 -2.79 10.24
CA LEU A 99 17.00 -3.21 10.72
C LEU A 99 15.89 -2.68 9.82
N LEU A 100 15.94 -1.42 9.39
CA LEU A 100 14.96 -0.86 8.46
C LEU A 100 14.96 -1.60 7.11
N ILE A 101 16.14 -1.97 6.61
CA ILE A 101 16.32 -2.77 5.39
C ILE A 101 15.73 -4.18 5.56
N ARG A 102 15.87 -4.79 6.74
CA ARG A 102 15.21 -6.07 7.01
C ARG A 102 13.68 -5.94 6.95
N ALA A 103 13.13 -4.90 7.58
CA ALA A 103 11.70 -4.63 7.55
C ALA A 103 11.17 -4.34 6.12
N SER A 104 12.00 -3.83 5.22
CA SER A 104 11.55 -3.54 3.83
C SER A 104 11.18 -4.80 3.02
N LYS A 105 11.60 -6.00 3.45
CA LYS A 105 11.14 -7.25 2.87
C LYS A 105 9.64 -7.44 3.07
N PHE A 106 9.13 -7.14 4.27
CA PHE A 106 7.70 -7.14 4.55
C PHE A 106 6.98 -6.12 3.65
N LEU A 107 7.50 -4.90 3.54
CA LEU A 107 6.89 -3.85 2.72
C LEU A 107 6.82 -4.23 1.23
N SER A 108 7.83 -4.93 0.70
CA SER A 108 7.78 -5.46 -0.66
C SER A 108 6.57 -6.38 -0.85
N ARG A 109 6.37 -7.31 0.09
CA ARG A 109 5.28 -8.28 0.05
C ARG A 109 3.92 -7.64 0.27
N ALA A 110 3.83 -6.69 1.21
CA ALA A 110 2.66 -5.86 1.41
C ALA A 110 2.29 -5.09 0.13
N SER A 111 3.28 -4.50 -0.57
CA SER A 111 3.01 -3.77 -1.82
C SER A 111 2.43 -4.68 -2.90
N VAL A 112 2.98 -5.89 -3.07
CA VAL A 112 2.45 -6.87 -4.01
C VAL A 112 1.00 -7.23 -3.65
N MET A 113 0.70 -7.45 -2.36
CA MET A 113 -0.65 -7.75 -1.93
C MET A 113 -1.61 -6.60 -2.19
N ILE A 114 -1.21 -5.36 -1.89
CA ILE A 114 -1.99 -4.15 -2.15
C ILE A 114 -2.32 -4.03 -3.64
N THR A 115 -1.32 -4.15 -4.53
CA THR A 115 -1.54 -4.00 -5.98
C THR A 115 -2.30 -5.16 -6.62
N ASN A 116 -2.41 -6.30 -5.94
CA ASN A 116 -3.12 -7.48 -6.43
C ASN A 116 -4.45 -7.72 -5.71
N PHE A 117 -4.97 -6.76 -4.94
CA PHE A 117 -6.35 -6.81 -4.48
C PHE A 117 -7.28 -6.88 -5.72
N GLN A 118 -7.82 -8.06 -6.01
CA GLN A 118 -8.78 -8.23 -7.10
C GLN A 118 -10.21 -7.96 -6.60
N GLU A 119 -10.96 -7.18 -7.37
CA GLU A 119 -12.43 -7.22 -7.34
C GLU A 119 -12.93 -8.30 -8.34
N PRO A 120 -13.91 -9.15 -7.98
CA PRO A 120 -14.71 -9.13 -6.77
C PRO A 120 -14.10 -9.94 -5.62
N LEU A 121 -14.48 -9.49 -4.43
CA LEU A 121 -13.92 -9.71 -3.10
C LEU A 121 -14.27 -11.09 -2.52
N ASN A 122 -13.94 -12.16 -3.24
CA ASN A 122 -14.09 -13.51 -2.72
C ASN A 122 -12.82 -13.86 -1.94
N SER A 123 -12.77 -13.52 -0.65
CA SER A 123 -11.64 -13.94 0.20
C SER A 123 -11.58 -15.47 0.23
N THR A 124 -10.60 -16.02 -0.47
CA THR A 124 -10.33 -17.44 -0.55
C THR A 124 -9.58 -17.90 0.70
N PHE A 125 -9.46 -19.22 0.89
CA PHE A 125 -8.55 -19.77 1.90
C PHE A 125 -7.11 -19.25 1.73
N ALA A 126 -6.68 -18.98 0.49
CA ALA A 126 -5.35 -18.44 0.20
C ALA A 126 -5.16 -17.04 0.81
N ASP A 127 -6.18 -16.18 0.77
CA ASP A 127 -6.09 -14.82 1.32
C ASP A 127 -5.92 -14.83 2.85
N ARG A 128 -6.59 -15.76 3.55
CA ARG A 128 -6.40 -15.96 5.00
C ARG A 128 -5.02 -16.48 5.34
N MET A 129 -4.49 -17.40 4.54
CA MET A 129 -3.13 -17.92 4.70
C MET A 129 -2.08 -16.81 4.48
N ILE A 130 -2.29 -15.95 3.47
CA ILE A 130 -1.40 -14.82 3.22
C ILE A 130 -1.41 -13.86 4.43
N GLY A 131 -2.58 -13.54 4.98
CA GLY A 131 -2.71 -12.72 6.19
C GLY A 131 -1.94 -13.29 7.40
N SER A 132 -2.00 -14.61 7.63
CA SER A 132 -1.25 -15.24 8.73
C SER A 132 0.27 -15.25 8.49
N PHE A 133 0.72 -15.39 7.24
CA PHE A 133 2.14 -15.25 6.92
C PHE A 133 2.67 -13.83 7.17
N MET A 134 1.84 -12.80 6.92
CA MET A 134 2.22 -11.41 7.19
C MET A 134 2.39 -11.15 8.69
N ASP A 135 1.52 -11.69 9.54
CA ASP A 135 1.63 -11.60 11.00
C ASP A 135 2.88 -12.35 11.51
N ALA A 136 3.13 -13.56 11.02
CA ALA A 136 4.34 -14.32 11.37
C ALA A 136 5.63 -13.58 10.99
N TRP A 137 5.70 -13.01 9.77
CA TRP A 137 6.89 -12.28 9.33
C TRP A 137 7.18 -11.02 10.12
N ILE A 138 6.16 -10.29 10.56
CA ILE A 138 6.39 -9.10 11.38
C ILE A 138 6.80 -9.47 12.80
N GLU A 139 6.31 -10.59 13.33
CA GLU A 139 6.76 -11.12 14.62
C GLU A 139 8.20 -11.65 14.55
N ASP A 140 8.59 -12.36 13.49
CA ASP A 140 9.99 -12.76 13.26
C ASP A 140 10.91 -11.53 13.27
N PHE A 141 10.49 -10.43 12.65
CA PHE A 141 11.24 -9.18 12.69
C PHE A 141 11.39 -8.64 14.12
N ARG A 142 10.33 -8.66 14.93
CA ARG A 142 10.35 -8.20 16.34
C ARG A 142 11.23 -9.09 17.20
N GLU A 143 11.13 -10.41 17.07
CA GLU A 143 11.90 -11.38 17.85
C GLU A 143 13.40 -11.28 17.57
N ASP A 144 13.76 -10.93 16.34
CA ASP A 144 15.16 -10.71 15.94
C ASP A 144 15.72 -9.34 16.38
N LEU A 145 14.96 -8.48 17.06
CA LEU A 145 15.48 -7.20 17.55
C LEU A 145 16.47 -7.44 18.70
N PRO A 146 17.69 -6.87 18.64
CA PRO A 146 18.62 -6.92 19.75
C PRO A 146 18.01 -6.30 21.02
N ALA A 147 18.34 -6.84 22.19
CA ALA A 147 17.77 -6.40 23.47
C ALA A 147 17.97 -4.91 23.80
N HIS A 148 19.03 -4.28 23.26
CA HIS A 148 19.28 -2.84 23.45
C HIS A 148 18.45 -1.93 22.55
N ILE A 149 17.78 -2.49 21.53
CA ILE A 149 16.88 -1.76 20.65
C ILE A 149 15.52 -1.64 21.35
N GLU A 150 15.41 -0.63 22.21
CA GLU A 150 14.18 -0.33 22.96
C GLU A 150 13.41 0.84 22.33
N ALA A 151 12.11 0.92 22.61
CA ALA A 151 11.21 1.91 22.02
C ALA A 151 11.61 3.37 22.32
N GLY A 152 12.15 3.64 23.51
CA GLY A 152 12.56 4.98 23.92
C GLY A 152 13.91 5.43 23.34
N SER A 153 14.81 4.50 23.04
CA SER A 153 16.14 4.80 22.51
C SER A 153 16.21 4.68 20.98
N TYR A 154 15.40 3.80 20.39
CA TYR A 154 15.33 3.55 18.94
C TYR A 154 13.88 3.66 18.42
N PRO A 155 13.23 4.83 18.59
CA PRO A 155 11.81 5.00 18.26
C PRO A 155 11.51 4.75 16.79
N VAL A 156 12.43 5.06 15.86
CA VAL A 156 12.22 4.83 14.42
C VAL A 156 12.07 3.35 14.09
N VAL A 157 12.83 2.46 14.74
CA VAL A 157 12.73 1.00 14.50
C VAL A 157 11.36 0.50 14.94
N HIS A 158 10.85 1.00 16.06
CA HIS A 158 9.56 0.62 16.61
C HIS A 158 8.40 1.23 15.83
N LEU A 159 8.53 2.47 15.35
CA LEU A 159 7.57 3.07 14.42
C LEU A 159 7.45 2.24 13.13
N VAL A 160 8.56 1.72 12.59
CA VAL A 160 8.52 0.81 11.44
C VAL A 160 7.85 -0.51 11.78
N TYR A 161 8.17 -1.12 12.93
CA TYR A 161 7.51 -2.34 13.39
C TYR A 161 5.99 -2.14 13.47
N TRP A 162 5.52 -1.12 14.18
CA TRP A 162 4.09 -0.88 14.37
C TRP A 162 3.38 -0.49 13.08
N HIS A 163 4.04 0.24 12.17
CA HIS A 163 3.50 0.52 10.84
C HIS A 163 3.30 -0.76 10.02
N CYS A 164 4.30 -1.63 9.98
CA CYS A 164 4.20 -2.91 9.30
C CYS A 164 3.14 -3.81 9.96
N ARG A 165 3.04 -3.82 11.29
CA ARG A 165 2.02 -4.60 12.02
C ARG A 165 0.61 -4.09 11.75
N LEU A 166 0.42 -2.77 11.71
CA LEU A 166 -0.85 -2.18 11.28
C LEU A 166 -1.19 -2.60 9.84
N LEU A 167 -0.25 -2.49 8.90
CA LEU A 167 -0.45 -2.97 7.53
C LEU A 167 -0.82 -4.45 7.48
N ALA A 168 -0.18 -5.31 8.28
CA ALA A 168 -0.49 -6.74 8.33
C ALA A 168 -1.95 -6.99 8.72
N TYR A 169 -2.48 -6.25 9.71
CA TYR A 169 -3.89 -6.35 10.09
C TYR A 169 -4.83 -5.78 9.03
N LEU A 170 -4.51 -4.64 8.43
CA LEU A 170 -5.32 -4.05 7.36
C LEU A 170 -5.34 -4.90 6.09
N LEU A 171 -4.33 -5.76 5.90
CA LEU A 171 -4.26 -6.74 4.82
C LEU A 171 -4.91 -8.08 5.18
N ASN A 172 -5.33 -8.29 6.43
CA ASN A 172 -5.92 -9.53 6.89
C ASN A 172 -7.44 -9.41 7.01
N PRO A 173 -8.23 -10.06 6.14
CA PRO A 173 -9.69 -9.98 6.17
C PRO A 173 -10.35 -10.52 7.45
N SER A 174 -9.61 -11.26 8.28
CA SER A 174 -10.09 -11.83 9.54
C SER A 174 -9.58 -11.07 10.78
N ALA A 175 -8.95 -9.91 10.60
CA ALA A 175 -8.53 -9.05 11.70
C ALA A 175 -9.73 -8.33 12.33
N GLN A 176 -9.65 -8.09 13.65
CA GLN A 176 -10.67 -7.38 14.41
C GLN A 176 -10.36 -5.89 14.47
N SER A 177 -11.37 -5.07 14.81
CA SER A 177 -11.18 -3.63 15.06
C SER A 177 -10.15 -3.36 16.15
N THR A 178 -10.15 -4.17 17.22
CA THR A 178 -9.18 -4.09 18.32
C THR A 178 -7.76 -4.46 17.89
N ASP A 179 -7.61 -5.38 16.93
CA ASP A 179 -6.30 -5.74 16.37
C ASP A 179 -5.68 -4.55 15.62
N ALA A 180 -6.49 -3.74 14.92
CA ALA A 180 -6.02 -2.53 14.22
C ALA A 180 -5.85 -1.31 15.15
N LEU A 181 -6.67 -1.21 16.21
CA LEU A 181 -6.58 -0.15 17.21
C LEU A 181 -5.23 -0.18 17.94
N TRP A 182 -4.78 -1.37 18.36
CA TRP A 182 -3.55 -1.53 19.13
C TRP A 182 -2.29 -0.95 18.47
N PRO A 183 -1.89 -1.33 17.25
CA PRO A 183 -0.72 -0.75 16.59
C PRO A 183 -0.93 0.73 16.24
N SER A 184 -2.17 1.18 16.02
CA SER A 184 -2.47 2.61 15.81
C SER A 184 -2.19 3.43 17.08
N GLN A 185 -2.57 2.91 18.24
CA GLN A 185 -2.26 3.49 19.54
C GLN A 185 -0.75 3.56 19.79
N GLU A 186 -0.02 2.48 19.53
CA GLU A 186 1.44 2.45 19.71
C GLU A 186 2.17 3.44 18.80
N LEU A 187 1.72 3.58 17.54
CA LEU A 187 2.22 4.60 16.62
C LEU A 187 1.99 6.01 17.17
N VAL A 188 0.75 6.34 17.57
CA VAL A 188 0.42 7.67 18.13
C VAL A 188 1.24 7.94 19.39
N ASN A 189 1.32 7.00 20.32
CA ASN A 189 2.09 7.13 21.55
C ASN A 189 3.56 7.44 21.27
N LEU A 190 4.19 6.73 20.33
CA LEU A 190 5.58 6.97 19.95
C LEU A 190 5.79 8.32 19.26
N LEU A 191 4.89 8.70 18.36
CA LEU A 191 4.95 9.98 17.65
C LEU A 191 4.80 11.16 18.61
N VAL A 192 3.84 11.09 19.54
CA VAL A 192 3.61 12.14 20.54
C VAL A 192 4.75 12.21 21.55
N SER A 193 5.23 11.06 22.04
CA SER A 193 6.34 11.00 23.01
C SER A 193 7.68 11.47 22.42
N HIS A 194 7.84 11.38 21.10
CA HIS A 194 9.05 11.80 20.38
C HIS A 194 8.73 12.89 19.36
N SER A 195 8.01 13.93 19.77
CA SER A 195 7.57 15.01 18.87
C SER A 195 8.70 15.72 18.10
N GLN A 196 9.93 15.71 18.61
CA GLN A 196 11.09 16.29 17.93
C GLN A 196 11.76 15.34 16.92
N LEU A 197 11.25 14.12 16.77
CA LEU A 197 11.81 13.11 15.88
C LEU A 197 11.48 13.43 14.42
N ILE A 198 12.49 13.91 13.69
CA ILE A 198 12.41 14.11 12.25
C ILE A 198 12.92 12.84 11.56
N THR A 199 12.04 12.17 10.81
CA THR A 199 12.37 10.97 10.04
C THR A 199 11.77 11.04 8.64
N PRO A 200 12.47 10.58 7.59
CA PRO A 200 11.95 10.64 6.22
C PRO A 200 10.65 9.85 5.98
N MET A 201 10.26 9.00 6.93
CA MET A 201 9.05 8.15 6.91
C MET A 201 7.93 8.66 7.81
N HIS A 202 8.09 9.83 8.44
CA HIS A 202 7.14 10.36 9.43
C HIS A 202 5.69 10.38 8.92
N HIS A 203 5.50 10.73 7.64
CA HIS A 203 4.18 10.74 6.98
C HIS A 203 3.56 9.36 6.87
N HIS A 204 4.35 8.31 6.61
CA HIS A 204 3.81 6.96 6.52
C HIS A 204 3.24 6.49 7.86
N PHE A 205 3.94 6.81 8.95
CA PHE A 205 3.49 6.48 10.31
C PHE A 205 2.21 7.23 10.66
N THR A 206 2.22 8.54 10.44
CA THR A 206 1.12 9.43 10.82
C THR A 206 -0.13 9.18 10.00
N VAL A 207 -0.02 9.23 8.67
CA VAL A 207 -1.20 9.18 7.79
C VAL A 207 -1.92 7.84 7.91
N LEU A 208 -1.20 6.71 7.88
CA LEU A 208 -1.84 5.40 8.00
C LEU A 208 -2.53 5.22 9.37
N ALA A 209 -1.86 5.61 10.47
CA ALA A 209 -2.42 5.51 11.81
C ALA A 209 -3.68 6.38 11.97
N ILE A 210 -3.61 7.66 11.57
CA ILE A 210 -4.74 8.57 11.73
C ILE A 210 -5.92 8.18 10.84
N LEU A 211 -5.67 7.80 9.58
CA LEU A 211 -6.75 7.34 8.69
C LEU A 211 -7.43 6.07 9.22
N THR A 212 -6.66 5.16 9.81
CA THR A 212 -7.22 3.98 10.47
C THR A 212 -8.03 4.36 11.71
N LEU A 213 -7.50 5.22 12.59
CA LEU A 213 -8.20 5.68 13.79
C LEU A 213 -9.52 6.38 13.44
N VAL A 214 -9.53 7.18 12.37
CA VAL A 214 -10.74 7.81 11.84
C VAL A 214 -11.81 6.77 11.50
N GLU A 215 -11.46 5.68 10.82
CA GLU A 215 -12.42 4.59 10.55
C GLU A 215 -12.84 3.86 11.83
N LEU A 216 -11.91 3.64 12.77
CA LEU A 216 -12.20 3.00 14.06
C LEU A 216 -13.13 3.82 14.97
N THR A 217 -13.24 5.13 14.78
CA THR A 217 -14.25 5.95 15.49
C THR A 217 -15.69 5.59 15.10
N LYS A 218 -15.89 4.95 13.93
CA LYS A 218 -17.19 4.53 13.43
C LYS A 218 -17.61 3.15 13.94
N VAL A 219 -16.70 2.44 14.63
CA VAL A 219 -16.93 1.11 15.19
C VAL A 219 -17.14 1.24 16.68
N ASP A 220 -18.33 0.88 17.17
CA ASP A 220 -18.73 1.08 18.57
C ASP A 220 -17.72 0.53 19.59
N LYS A 221 -17.09 -0.61 19.31
CA LYS A 221 -16.13 -1.24 20.22
C LYS A 221 -14.82 -0.46 20.43
N THR A 222 -14.43 0.36 19.45
CA THR A 222 -13.14 1.07 19.44
C THR A 222 -13.32 2.58 19.44
N LYS A 223 -14.57 3.06 19.45
CA LYS A 223 -14.92 4.46 19.23
C LYS A 223 -14.32 5.39 20.27
N GLU A 224 -14.47 5.06 21.55
CA GLU A 224 -14.00 5.91 22.65
C GLU A 224 -12.47 6.05 22.62
N ASP A 225 -11.75 4.93 22.49
CA ASP A 225 -10.30 4.92 22.44
C ASP A 225 -9.75 5.60 21.19
N ALA A 226 -10.34 5.34 20.02
CA ALA A 226 -9.93 5.99 18.79
C ALA A 226 -10.14 7.51 18.86
N THR A 227 -11.29 7.96 19.38
CA THR A 227 -11.58 9.39 19.56
C THR A 227 -10.59 10.05 20.53
N ARG A 228 -10.28 9.38 21.64
CA ARG A 228 -9.29 9.85 22.61
C ARG A 228 -7.91 10.01 21.97
N LEU A 229 -7.43 9.01 21.23
CA LEU A 229 -6.13 9.05 20.56
C LEU A 229 -6.03 10.14 19.50
N LEU A 230 -7.10 10.37 18.73
CA LEU A 230 -7.16 11.47 17.77
C LEU A 230 -7.10 12.84 18.46
N GLY A 231 -7.75 12.98 19.62
CA GLY A 231 -7.65 14.17 20.47
C GLY A 231 -6.23 14.41 20.99
N GLU A 232 -5.61 13.38 21.59
CA GLU A 232 -4.23 13.42 22.09
C GLU A 232 -3.23 13.80 20.99
N PHE A 233 -3.41 13.24 19.78
CA PHE A 233 -2.58 13.57 18.63
C PHE A 233 -2.82 15.01 18.15
N SER A 234 -4.08 15.46 18.07
CA SER A 234 -4.44 16.83 17.67
C SER A 234 -3.81 17.90 18.56
N ASP A 235 -3.86 17.67 19.88
CA ASP A 235 -3.36 18.57 20.90
C ASP A 235 -1.82 18.55 21.01
N SER A 236 -1.16 17.60 20.34
CA SER A 236 0.29 17.48 20.36
C SER A 236 0.98 18.55 19.49
N SER A 237 2.10 19.06 20.00
CA SER A 237 2.96 20.04 19.31
C SER A 237 3.91 19.34 18.34
N LEU A 238 3.37 18.65 17.34
CA LEU A 238 4.19 18.07 16.27
C LEU A 238 4.72 19.15 15.31
N PRO A 239 5.94 19.02 14.77
CA PRO A 239 6.52 19.97 13.82
C PRO A 239 5.64 20.09 12.59
N ALA A 240 5.25 21.32 12.25
CA ALA A 240 4.40 21.62 11.10
C ALA A 240 4.96 21.01 9.81
N SER A 241 4.31 19.96 9.32
CA SER A 241 4.59 19.34 8.03
C SER A 241 3.50 19.66 7.00
N VAL A 242 3.80 19.48 5.70
CA VAL A 242 2.83 19.68 4.61
C VAL A 242 1.61 18.74 4.74
N PHE A 243 1.74 17.61 5.42
CA PHE A 243 0.64 16.66 5.67
C PHE A 243 -0.14 16.96 6.94
N ASP A 244 0.35 17.85 7.80
CA ASP A 244 -0.34 18.23 9.02
C ASP A 244 -1.66 18.92 8.71
N GLY A 245 -1.75 19.65 7.58
CA GLY A 245 -3.00 20.24 7.12
C GLY A 245 -4.07 19.19 6.88
N LEU A 246 -3.80 18.17 6.05
CA LEU A 246 -4.75 17.08 5.77
C LEU A 246 -5.12 16.30 7.02
N VAL A 247 -4.12 15.92 7.81
CA VAL A 247 -4.32 15.12 9.02
C VAL A 247 -5.16 15.92 10.02
N ARG A 248 -4.84 17.20 10.24
CA ARG A 248 -5.61 18.08 11.14
C ARG A 248 -6.99 18.38 10.59
N ASP A 249 -7.16 18.59 9.30
CA ASP A 249 -8.47 18.83 8.67
C ASP A 249 -9.37 17.62 8.83
N LYS A 250 -8.86 16.41 8.56
CA LYS A 250 -9.63 15.18 8.69
C LYS A 250 -9.99 14.85 10.13
N ILE A 251 -9.06 15.12 11.06
CA ILE A 251 -9.33 15.05 12.50
C ILE A 251 -10.37 16.10 12.90
N ALA A 252 -10.22 17.35 12.48
CA ALA A 252 -11.14 18.44 12.81
C ALA A 252 -12.54 18.20 12.25
N ASP A 253 -12.66 17.63 11.05
CA ASP A 253 -13.93 17.24 10.46
C ASP A 253 -14.61 16.12 11.24
N HIS A 254 -13.84 15.15 11.77
CA HIS A 254 -14.37 14.06 12.59
C HIS A 254 -14.69 14.46 14.03
N LEU A 255 -13.88 15.33 14.63
CA LEU A 255 -14.07 15.83 15.99
C LEU A 255 -15.09 16.98 16.06
N ARG A 256 -15.53 17.53 14.92
CA ARG A 256 -16.52 18.60 14.89
C ARG A 256 -17.84 18.10 15.48
N PRO A 257 -18.37 18.75 16.53
CA PRO A 257 -19.68 18.43 17.06
C PRO A 257 -20.74 18.60 15.96
N PRO A 258 -21.74 17.71 15.86
CA PRO A 258 -22.85 17.94 14.92
C PRO A 258 -23.51 19.27 15.28
N THR A 259 -23.50 20.20 14.32
CA THR A 259 -24.15 21.52 14.44
C THR A 259 -25.59 21.36 14.92
N SER A 260 -26.09 22.31 15.71
CA SER A 260 -27.38 22.24 16.41
C SER A 260 -28.60 21.94 15.52
N ALA A 261 -28.52 22.17 14.20
CA ALA A 261 -29.55 21.80 13.24
C ALA A 261 -29.62 20.28 12.98
N THR A 262 -28.48 19.58 12.94
CA THR A 262 -28.41 18.12 12.81
C THR A 262 -28.65 17.40 14.14
N ALA A 263 -28.29 18.02 15.28
CA ALA A 263 -28.61 17.49 16.61
C ALA A 263 -30.12 17.52 16.91
N ALA A 264 -30.85 18.54 16.46
CA ALA A 264 -32.31 18.61 16.60
C ALA A 264 -33.02 17.54 15.74
N LEU A 265 -32.52 17.28 14.52
CA LEU A 265 -33.03 16.23 13.65
C LEU A 265 -32.69 14.84 14.17
N ALA A 266 -31.47 14.63 14.66
CA ALA A 266 -31.04 13.37 15.29
C ALA A 266 -31.80 13.09 16.59
N SER A 267 -32.09 14.10 17.42
CA SER A 267 -32.92 13.95 18.62
C SER A 267 -34.33 13.49 18.27
N SER A 268 -34.95 14.10 17.24
CA SER A 268 -36.30 13.71 16.79
C SER A 268 -36.33 12.30 16.18
N ALA A 269 -35.30 11.93 15.42
CA ALA A 269 -35.17 10.59 14.84
C ALA A 269 -34.86 9.53 15.90
N MET A 270 -34.07 9.86 16.93
CA MET A 270 -33.72 8.96 18.03
C MET A 270 -34.92 8.74 18.98
N GLU A 271 -35.79 9.74 19.16
CA GLU A 271 -37.02 9.61 19.95
C GLU A 271 -38.08 8.75 19.22
N VAL A 272 -38.15 8.85 17.89
CA VAL A 272 -38.98 7.99 17.03
C VAL A 272 -38.42 6.56 16.95
N ALA A 273 -37.10 6.39 16.87
CA ALA A 273 -36.46 5.07 16.85
C ALA A 273 -36.53 4.38 18.23
N ALA A 274 -36.43 5.13 19.33
CA ALA A 274 -36.58 4.59 20.69
C ALA A 274 -38.02 4.14 20.97
N SER A 275 -39.02 4.88 20.50
CA SER A 275 -40.42 4.49 20.63
C SER A 275 -40.78 3.28 19.74
N GLN A 276 -40.19 3.16 18.55
CA GLN A 276 -40.33 1.97 17.69
C GLN A 276 -39.57 0.75 18.24
N GLY A 277 -38.38 0.95 18.83
CA GLY A 277 -37.59 -0.11 19.46
C GLY A 277 -38.25 -0.69 20.71
N LEU A 278 -38.86 0.14 21.55
CA LEU A 278 -39.63 -0.32 22.72
C LEU A 278 -40.87 -1.13 22.32
N GLN A 279 -41.55 -0.76 21.25
CA GLN A 279 -42.68 -1.52 20.71
C GLN A 279 -42.23 -2.89 20.17
N HIS A 280 -41.10 -2.93 19.46
CA HIS A 280 -40.52 -4.17 18.92
C HIS A 280 -39.98 -5.11 20.02
N LEU A 281 -39.45 -4.55 21.12
CA LEU A 281 -39.01 -5.33 22.29
C LEU A 281 -40.18 -5.90 23.11
N ALA A 282 -41.31 -5.17 23.19
CA ALA A 282 -42.52 -5.67 23.82
C ALA A 282 -43.15 -6.84 23.04
N ASP A 283 -43.12 -6.78 21.71
CA ASP A 283 -43.60 -7.87 20.84
C ASP A 283 -42.68 -9.11 20.91
N LEU A 284 -41.36 -8.91 20.98
CA LEU A 284 -40.38 -10.00 21.15
C LEU A 284 -40.43 -10.64 22.55
N ALA A 285 -40.65 -9.87 23.61
CA ALA A 285 -40.79 -10.41 24.97
C ALA A 285 -42.04 -11.29 25.13
N THR A 286 -43.10 -10.99 24.36
CA THR A 286 -44.31 -11.82 24.32
C THR A 286 -44.08 -13.15 23.56
N LEU A 287 -43.12 -13.17 22.62
CA LEU A 287 -42.77 -14.35 21.82
C LEU A 287 -41.63 -15.21 22.42
N SER A 288 -40.75 -14.63 23.24
CA SER A 288 -39.51 -15.27 23.73
C SER A 288 -39.65 -16.03 25.07
N SER A 289 -40.86 -16.40 25.49
CA SER A 289 -41.08 -17.15 26.74
C SER A 289 -40.58 -18.62 26.71
N ALA A 290 -39.91 -19.06 25.64
CA ALA A 290 -39.50 -20.44 25.46
C ALA A 290 -38.16 -20.58 24.70
N ALA A 291 -37.04 -20.24 25.33
CA ALA A 291 -35.74 -20.90 25.17
C ALA A 291 -34.64 -20.12 25.91
N VAL A 292 -34.18 -20.66 27.04
CA VAL A 292 -32.93 -20.21 27.68
C VAL A 292 -31.92 -21.35 27.55
N GLY A 293 -30.81 -21.07 26.89
CA GLY A 293 -29.61 -21.91 26.88
C GLY A 293 -28.38 -21.05 26.63
N LYS A 294 -27.61 -20.79 27.70
CA LYS A 294 -26.27 -20.20 27.66
C LYS A 294 -25.31 -21.21 27.02
N GLN A 295 -24.43 -20.75 26.13
CA GLN A 295 -23.32 -21.55 25.63
C GLN A 295 -22.01 -20.76 25.79
N ASP A 296 -21.08 -21.35 26.54
CA ASP A 296 -19.71 -20.89 26.75
C ASP A 296 -18.89 -21.00 25.45
N ASP A 297 -18.13 -19.96 25.12
CA ASP A 297 -17.28 -19.89 23.94
C ASP A 297 -15.95 -20.64 24.12
N ALA A 298 -15.76 -21.68 23.31
CA ALA A 298 -14.43 -22.22 22.97
C ALA A 298 -13.76 -21.32 21.90
N PRO A 299 -12.42 -21.32 21.74
CA PRO A 299 -11.76 -20.43 20.80
C PRO A 299 -12.13 -20.81 19.36
N ALA A 300 -13.08 -20.06 18.79
CA ALA A 300 -13.44 -20.17 17.39
C ALA A 300 -12.23 -19.76 16.55
N TYR A 301 -11.79 -20.64 15.65
CA TYR A 301 -10.85 -20.26 14.59
C TYR A 301 -11.45 -19.07 13.83
N ARG A 302 -10.70 -17.98 13.68
CA ARG A 302 -11.18 -16.76 13.03
C ARG A 302 -11.43 -17.05 11.56
N THR A 303 -12.70 -17.07 11.15
CA THR A 303 -13.11 -17.40 9.77
C THR A 303 -13.78 -16.24 9.03
N ALA A 304 -13.91 -15.07 9.67
CA ALA A 304 -14.59 -13.93 9.07
C ALA A 304 -14.00 -13.61 7.69
N LEU A 305 -14.92 -13.48 6.73
CA LEU A 305 -14.64 -13.15 5.35
C LEU A 305 -14.89 -11.64 5.20
N ASN A 306 -14.01 -10.96 4.47
CA ASN A 306 -14.20 -9.55 4.08
C ASN A 306 -14.36 -8.55 5.26
N TYR A 307 -13.48 -8.58 6.25
CA TYR A 307 -13.33 -7.53 7.27
C TYR A 307 -14.57 -7.30 8.16
N GLN A 308 -15.48 -8.28 8.25
CA GLN A 308 -16.69 -8.17 9.08
C GLN A 308 -16.36 -7.86 10.56
N ASP A 309 -15.34 -8.52 11.12
CA ASP A 309 -14.92 -8.31 12.51
C ASP A 309 -14.14 -6.98 12.72
N MET A 310 -13.60 -6.42 11.63
CA MET A 310 -12.92 -5.12 11.64
C MET A 310 -13.92 -3.96 11.70
N GLY A 311 -15.13 -4.14 11.17
CA GLY A 311 -16.19 -3.12 11.17
C GLY A 311 -16.02 -2.03 10.11
N PHE A 312 -14.95 -2.05 9.32
CA PHE A 312 -14.77 -1.23 8.12
C PHE A 312 -13.92 -1.98 7.08
N ASP A 313 -14.00 -1.56 5.81
CA ASP A 313 -13.18 -2.12 4.74
C ASP A 313 -11.95 -1.24 4.49
N PRO A 314 -10.72 -1.72 4.76
CA PRO A 314 -9.50 -0.95 4.54
C PRO A 314 -9.05 -0.91 3.07
N ARG A 315 -9.62 -1.75 2.18
CA ARG A 315 -9.16 -1.86 0.80
C ARG A 315 -9.25 -0.55 0.00
N PRO A 316 -10.31 0.25 0.07
CA PRO A 316 -10.36 1.52 -0.65
C PRO A 316 -9.21 2.46 -0.27
N LEU A 317 -8.86 2.51 1.03
CA LEU A 317 -7.72 3.28 1.52
C LEU A 317 -6.39 2.74 0.98
N LEU A 318 -6.21 1.41 0.99
CA LEU A 318 -4.97 0.78 0.56
C LEU A 318 -4.79 0.78 -0.96
N LEU A 319 -5.84 0.60 -1.75
CA LEU A 319 -5.81 0.54 -3.22
C LEU A 319 -5.53 1.88 -3.87
N VAL A 320 -6.00 2.98 -3.28
CA VAL A 320 -5.67 4.33 -3.72
C VAL A 320 -4.24 4.72 -3.29
N GLY A 321 -3.77 4.11 -2.20
CA GLY A 321 -2.55 4.50 -1.51
C GLY A 321 -2.86 5.55 -0.45
N TYR A 322 -2.56 5.22 0.81
CA TYR A 322 -2.90 6.08 1.94
C TYR A 322 -2.21 7.45 1.89
N LEU A 323 -1.14 7.62 1.10
CA LEU A 323 -0.51 8.92 0.86
C LEU A 323 -1.13 9.71 -0.30
N ASN A 324 -1.96 9.10 -1.15
CA ASN A 324 -2.58 9.74 -2.32
C ASN A 324 -4.00 10.27 -2.05
N VAL A 325 -4.51 10.12 -0.82
CA VAL A 325 -5.90 10.50 -0.45
C VAL A 325 -6.22 11.98 -0.76
N GLN A 326 -5.21 12.85 -0.89
CA GLN A 326 -5.37 14.25 -1.28
C GLN A 326 -5.87 14.48 -2.72
N GLU A 327 -5.53 13.60 -3.67
CA GLU A 327 -5.78 13.86 -5.10
C GLU A 327 -7.26 13.74 -5.49
N GLN A 328 -8.04 12.93 -4.77
CA GLN A 328 -9.47 12.76 -5.05
C GLN A 328 -10.32 13.97 -4.63
N GLU A 329 -10.01 14.61 -3.49
CA GLU A 329 -10.77 15.77 -3.01
C GLU A 329 -10.54 17.00 -3.90
N GLN A 330 -9.33 17.17 -4.44
CA GLN A 330 -9.02 18.25 -5.39
C GLN A 330 -9.61 18.01 -6.79
N GLN A 331 -9.69 16.76 -7.26
CA GLN A 331 -10.33 16.46 -8.55
C GLN A 331 -11.87 16.53 -8.48
N GLN A 332 -12.50 16.21 -7.34
CA GLN A 332 -13.95 16.37 -7.15
C GLN A 332 -14.38 17.83 -6.94
N GLN A 333 -13.46 18.71 -6.54
CA GLN A 333 -13.72 20.15 -6.36
C GLN A 333 -13.40 21.00 -7.60
N GLN A 334 -12.89 20.41 -8.70
CA GLN A 334 -12.80 21.14 -9.96
C GLN A 334 -14.20 21.26 -10.58
N PRO A 335 -14.74 22.49 -10.78
CA PRO A 335 -16.00 22.66 -11.46
C PRO A 335 -15.87 22.14 -12.89
N GLN A 336 -16.78 21.24 -13.28
CA GLN A 336 -16.95 20.83 -14.67
C GLN A 336 -16.92 22.09 -15.57
N PRO A 337 -16.14 22.10 -16.66
CA PRO A 337 -16.15 23.24 -17.57
C PRO A 337 -17.57 23.37 -18.14
N GLN A 338 -18.23 24.47 -17.77
CA GLN A 338 -19.53 24.83 -18.34
C GLN A 338 -19.41 24.89 -19.86
N PRO A 339 -20.38 24.32 -20.61
CA PRO A 339 -20.40 24.47 -22.06
C PRO A 339 -20.59 25.95 -22.39
N GLN A 340 -19.58 26.56 -23.02
CA GLN A 340 -19.65 27.96 -23.45
C GLN A 340 -20.84 28.15 -24.42
N PRO A 341 -21.58 29.28 -24.32
CA PRO A 341 -22.65 29.57 -25.25
C PRO A 341 -22.07 29.83 -26.64
N GLN A 342 -22.53 29.03 -27.61
CA GLN A 342 -22.18 29.14 -29.02
C GLN A 342 -22.55 30.55 -29.53
N LEU A 343 -21.53 31.35 -29.85
CA LEU A 343 -21.71 32.50 -30.73
C LEU A 343 -21.98 32.00 -32.14
N GLN A 344 -23.27 32.00 -32.50
CA GLN A 344 -23.70 31.94 -33.89
C GLN A 344 -23.18 33.17 -34.64
N LEU A 345 -22.17 32.98 -35.48
CA LEU A 345 -21.97 33.81 -36.66
C LEU A 345 -21.58 32.91 -37.83
N GLN A 346 -22.42 32.99 -38.86
CA GLN A 346 -22.39 32.24 -40.10
C GLN A 346 -21.02 32.32 -40.79
N LEU A 347 -20.44 31.17 -41.11
CA LEU A 347 -19.74 30.98 -42.37
C LEU A 347 -20.21 29.70 -43.05
N GLN A 348 -20.52 29.90 -44.31
CA GLN A 348 -21.29 29.07 -45.21
C GLN A 348 -20.35 28.12 -45.96
N ASN A 349 -20.84 26.91 -46.25
CA ASN A 349 -20.29 25.94 -47.22
C ASN A 349 -18.89 25.37 -46.99
N VAL A 350 -18.80 24.20 -46.35
CA VAL A 350 -17.86 23.15 -46.75
C VAL A 350 -18.57 21.79 -46.64
N GLN A 351 -18.60 21.03 -47.73
CA GLN A 351 -19.08 19.64 -47.77
C GLN A 351 -18.32 18.76 -46.77
N PRO A 352 -18.93 17.68 -46.24
CA PRO A 352 -18.22 16.77 -45.36
C PRO A 352 -17.15 16.02 -46.17
N TYR A 353 -15.89 16.36 -45.92
CA TYR A 353 -14.74 15.55 -46.33
C TYR A 353 -14.73 14.33 -45.41
N MET A 354 -15.14 13.17 -45.93
CA MET A 354 -15.02 11.88 -45.25
C MET A 354 -13.54 11.65 -44.92
N ALA A 355 -13.23 11.48 -43.64
CA ALA A 355 -11.89 11.33 -43.12
C ALA A 355 -11.24 9.99 -43.56
N PRO A 356 -9.90 9.94 -43.74
CA PRO A 356 -9.15 8.77 -44.22
C PRO A 356 -8.96 7.64 -43.17
N GLU A 357 -9.57 7.74 -41.99
CA GLU A 357 -9.40 6.74 -40.90
C GLU A 357 -10.03 5.39 -41.21
N ALA A 358 -11.13 5.35 -41.98
CA ALA A 358 -11.79 4.09 -42.34
C ALA A 358 -10.94 3.26 -43.32
N GLU A 359 -10.22 3.92 -44.25
CA GLU A 359 -9.30 3.25 -45.17
C GLU A 359 -8.05 2.75 -44.44
N LEU A 360 -7.56 3.50 -43.44
CA LEU A 360 -6.40 3.10 -42.63
C LEU A 360 -6.70 1.86 -41.78
N GLN A 361 -7.87 1.80 -41.14
CA GLN A 361 -8.30 0.63 -40.37
C GLN A 361 -8.53 -0.60 -41.25
N GLN A 362 -9.11 -0.43 -42.44
CA GLN A 362 -9.31 -1.53 -43.37
C GLN A 362 -7.98 -2.06 -43.92
N GLN A 363 -7.01 -1.19 -44.15
CA GLN A 363 -5.67 -1.56 -44.61
C GLN A 363 -4.87 -2.28 -43.51
N GLN A 364 -5.04 -1.88 -42.25
CA GLN A 364 -4.42 -2.53 -41.09
C GLN A 364 -4.99 -3.94 -40.87
N GLN A 365 -6.32 -4.12 -40.96
CA GLN A 365 -6.93 -5.46 -40.90
C GLN A 365 -6.47 -6.38 -42.04
N GLN A 366 -6.30 -5.86 -43.25
CA GLN A 366 -5.76 -6.64 -44.38
C GLN A 366 -4.29 -7.01 -44.22
N GLN A 367 -3.49 -6.23 -43.49
CA GLN A 367 -2.11 -6.60 -43.18
C GLN A 367 -2.03 -7.70 -42.12
N GLU A 368 -2.84 -7.60 -41.06
CA GLU A 368 -2.91 -8.62 -40.02
C GLU A 368 -3.38 -9.97 -40.56
N SER A 369 -4.41 -9.98 -41.41
CA SER A 369 -4.92 -11.21 -42.04
C SER A 369 -3.84 -11.90 -42.89
N ARG A 370 -3.03 -11.13 -43.63
CA ARG A 370 -1.93 -11.68 -44.45
C ARG A 370 -0.79 -12.24 -43.62
N GLN A 371 -0.45 -11.60 -42.49
CA GLN A 371 0.56 -12.14 -41.57
C GLN A 371 0.11 -13.45 -40.92
N LEU A 372 -1.19 -13.57 -40.62
CA LEU A 372 -1.76 -14.77 -40.03
C LEU A 372 -1.74 -15.95 -41.00
N GLU A 373 -2.07 -15.72 -42.29
CA GLU A 373 -1.95 -16.75 -43.34
C GLU A 373 -0.50 -17.22 -43.52
N GLN A 374 0.48 -16.31 -43.50
CA GLN A 374 1.90 -16.68 -43.62
C GLN A 374 2.37 -17.54 -42.43
N ARG A 375 1.91 -17.24 -41.21
CA ARG A 375 2.19 -18.07 -40.02
C ARG A 375 1.58 -19.46 -40.12
N ILE A 376 0.36 -19.56 -40.64
CA ILE A 376 -0.32 -20.86 -40.82
C ILE A 376 0.43 -21.70 -41.86
N LEU A 377 0.86 -21.11 -42.98
CA LEU A 377 1.64 -21.80 -44.01
C LEU A 377 3.01 -22.26 -43.47
N ALA A 378 3.69 -21.45 -42.66
CA ALA A 378 4.96 -21.83 -42.03
C ALA A 378 4.80 -23.03 -41.07
N LEU A 379 3.69 -23.08 -40.33
CA LEU A 379 3.39 -24.20 -39.43
C LEU A 379 2.99 -25.48 -40.18
N GLN A 380 2.33 -25.35 -41.33
CA GLN A 380 2.04 -26.50 -42.20
C GLN A 380 3.33 -27.08 -42.79
N HIS A 381 4.28 -26.24 -43.20
CA HIS A 381 5.56 -26.71 -43.71
C HIS A 381 6.38 -27.48 -42.65
N TYR A 382 6.29 -27.08 -41.38
CA TYR A 382 6.94 -27.78 -40.26
C TYR A 382 6.35 -29.17 -39.97
N LYS A 383 5.08 -29.41 -40.34
CA LYS A 383 4.41 -30.71 -40.16
C LYS A 383 4.79 -31.76 -41.21
N GLU A 384 5.33 -31.34 -42.35
CA GLU A 384 5.70 -32.24 -43.46
C GLU A 384 7.18 -32.68 -43.44
N LEU A 385 7.96 -32.24 -42.45
CA LEU A 385 9.34 -32.72 -42.27
C LEU A 385 9.33 -34.15 -41.71
N PRO A 386 9.94 -35.14 -42.39
CA PRO A 386 9.99 -36.50 -41.90
C PRO A 386 10.86 -36.59 -40.65
N MET A 387 10.25 -36.99 -39.53
CA MET A 387 10.93 -37.38 -38.29
C MET A 387 11.81 -38.62 -38.52
N SER A 388 13.03 -38.41 -39.01
CA SER A 388 14.08 -39.43 -39.07
C SER A 388 15.12 -39.15 -37.98
N SER A 389 15.00 -39.87 -36.86
CA SER A 389 16.09 -40.46 -36.07
C SER A 389 15.58 -40.82 -34.67
N ALA A 390 15.10 -42.05 -34.52
CA ALA A 390 14.94 -42.65 -33.21
C ALA A 390 16.31 -43.03 -32.64
N ASN A 391 16.56 -42.60 -31.40
CA ASN A 391 17.75 -42.88 -30.61
C ASN A 391 18.10 -44.38 -30.57
N ARG A 392 19.33 -44.71 -30.96
CA ARG A 392 19.98 -45.98 -30.65
C ARG A 392 20.82 -45.76 -29.39
N MET A 393 20.47 -46.44 -28.30
CA MET A 393 21.29 -46.48 -27.08
C MET A 393 22.50 -47.37 -27.32
N ASP A 394 23.70 -46.82 -27.19
CA ASP A 394 24.93 -47.60 -27.04
C ASP A 394 25.32 -47.71 -25.56
N SER A 395 25.86 -48.87 -25.19
CA SER A 395 26.04 -49.42 -23.84
C SER A 395 27.15 -48.79 -22.99
N ASN A 396 27.64 -47.59 -23.31
CA ASN A 396 28.64 -46.89 -22.52
C ASN A 396 28.13 -45.49 -22.14
N GLY A 397 27.56 -45.39 -20.94
CA GLY A 397 26.93 -44.18 -20.41
C GLY A 397 27.83 -42.93 -20.41
N SER A 398 27.65 -42.10 -21.44
CA SER A 398 28.12 -40.72 -21.45
C SER A 398 27.11 -39.86 -22.19
N MET A 399 26.50 -38.93 -21.45
CA MET A 399 25.46 -38.04 -21.90
C MET A 399 26.10 -36.71 -22.31
N TYR A 400 26.13 -36.40 -23.61
CA TYR A 400 26.49 -35.07 -24.09
C TYR A 400 25.20 -34.27 -24.34
N TYR A 401 25.01 -33.19 -23.59
CA TYR A 401 23.99 -32.19 -23.89
C TYR A 401 24.49 -31.26 -24.98
N TRP A 402 23.80 -31.23 -26.12
CA TRP A 402 23.85 -30.10 -27.04
C TRP A 402 22.79 -29.08 -26.60
N SER A 403 23.25 -27.88 -26.29
CA SER A 403 22.41 -26.71 -26.04
C SER A 403 21.88 -26.13 -27.35
N TYR A 404 20.57 -25.86 -27.38
CA TYR A 404 19.94 -24.85 -28.23
C TYR A 404 19.11 -23.93 -27.35
#